data_AF-A0A8T0BW24-F1
#
_entry.id   AF-A0A8T0BW24-F1
#
_cell.length_a   1.000
_cell.length_b   1.000
_cell.length_c   1.000
_cell.angle_alpha   90.00
_cell.angle_beta   90.00
_cell.angle_gamma   90.00
#
_symmetry.space_group_name_H-M   'P 1'
#
loop_
_entity.id
_entity.type
_entity.pdbx_description
1 polymer ?
#
loop_
_entity_poly.entity_id
_entity_poly.type
_entity_poly.pdbx_seq_one_letter_code
_entity_poly.pdbx_strand_id
1 'polypeptide(L)'
;MISPKMVAAHTSAHSSASAEWIACLDKRPEERSGEDVDIIMARLKRVKAFEKFHPTMLQQICLCGYYECLEKGITLYRQGDIGTSWYTVLSGSLDVKVSETANHQDAVTICTLGIGTAFGESVLDNTPRHATIVTREFSELLRIEQREFRSLWEKYRQCMAGLLAPPYGAMESGPSADRMPDKENLGNSLGSMSRHLNKVPLGKIMRAGKVLRNAILTQAPHMIRDRKYHLKTYK
;
A
#
# COMPACT_ATOMS: atom_id res chain seq x y z
N MET A 1 -35.59 6.91 15.38
CA MET A 1 -34.76 7.94 14.73
C MET A 1 -33.59 8.20 15.65
N ILE A 2 -32.42 7.61 15.36
CA ILE A 2 -31.21 7.74 16.18
C ILE A 2 -30.27 8.67 15.41
N SER A 3 -30.09 9.89 15.87
CA SER A 3 -29.10 10.81 15.31
C SER A 3 -27.69 10.28 15.53
N PRO A 4 -26.81 10.28 14.52
CA PRO A 4 -25.40 9.99 14.73
C PRO A 4 -24.75 11.19 15.44
N LYS A 5 -24.29 10.98 16.67
CA LYS A 5 -23.43 11.93 17.38
C LYS A 5 -22.07 11.96 16.69
N MET A 6 -21.75 13.10 16.08
CA MET A 6 -20.38 13.45 15.68
C MET A 6 -19.48 13.43 16.91
N VAL A 7 -18.42 12.63 16.88
CA VAL A 7 -17.31 12.71 17.82
C VAL A 7 -16.41 13.85 17.34
N ALA A 8 -16.18 14.84 18.20
CA ALA A 8 -15.41 16.04 17.87
C ALA A 8 -13.95 15.67 17.56
N ALA A 9 -13.51 15.99 16.34
CA ALA A 9 -12.12 15.91 15.94
C ALA A 9 -11.35 17.11 16.52
N HIS A 10 -10.28 16.84 17.27
CA HIS A 10 -9.34 17.88 17.68
C HIS A 10 -8.46 18.26 16.50
N THR A 11 -8.50 19.54 16.10
CA THR A 11 -7.69 20.11 15.03
C THR A 11 -6.22 20.20 15.45
N SER A 12 -5.40 19.24 15.04
CA SER A 12 -3.94 19.35 15.08
C SER A 12 -3.47 20.38 14.04
N ALA A 13 -2.49 21.20 14.42
CA ALA A 13 -1.92 22.27 13.61
C ALA A 13 -1.11 21.71 12.41
N HIS A 14 -1.82 21.24 11.40
CA HIS A 14 -1.28 20.89 10.09
C HIS A 14 -1.20 22.15 9.21
N SER A 15 -0.14 22.28 8.40
CA SER A 15 0.04 23.43 7.50
C SER A 15 -1.20 23.65 6.63
N SER A 16 -1.50 24.91 6.28
CA SER A 16 -2.71 25.33 5.56
C SER A 16 -3.09 24.42 4.36
N ALA A 17 -2.11 23.89 3.62
CA ALA A 17 -2.36 22.99 2.48
C ALA A 17 -2.63 21.52 2.87
N SER A 18 -2.18 21.08 4.05
CA SER A 18 -2.50 19.74 4.58
C SER A 18 -3.89 19.65 5.21
N ALA A 19 -4.53 20.77 5.56
CA ALA A 19 -5.89 20.78 6.09
C ALA A 19 -6.98 20.83 5.00
N GLU A 20 -6.68 21.38 3.81
CA GLU A 20 -7.68 21.66 2.78
C GLU A 20 -8.29 20.38 2.17
N TRP A 21 -7.46 19.40 1.79
CA TRP A 21 -7.96 18.12 1.25
C TRP A 21 -8.73 17.29 2.29
N ILE A 22 -8.41 17.46 3.58
CA ILE A 22 -9.15 16.84 4.69
C ILE A 22 -10.53 17.49 4.77
N ALA A 23 -10.60 18.82 4.74
CA ALA A 23 -11.87 19.54 4.73
C ALA A 23 -12.75 19.14 3.52
N CYS A 24 -12.16 18.86 2.36
CA CYS A 24 -12.89 18.31 1.22
C CYS A 24 -13.41 16.88 1.47
N LEU A 25 -12.66 16.02 2.16
CA LEU A 25 -13.11 14.66 2.54
C LEU A 25 -14.12 14.64 3.69
N ASP A 26 -14.13 15.67 4.54
CA ASP A 26 -15.13 15.83 5.61
C ASP A 26 -16.52 16.19 5.07
N LYS A 27 -16.58 16.77 3.86
CA LYS A 27 -17.86 16.95 3.14
C LYS A 27 -18.46 15.60 2.80
N ARG A 28 -19.80 15.51 2.84
CA ARG A 28 -20.51 14.32 2.36
C ARG A 28 -20.20 14.11 0.88
N PRO A 29 -20.10 12.85 0.40
CA PRO A 29 -19.88 12.54 -1.01
C PRO A 29 -20.75 13.35 -1.99
N GLU A 30 -22.03 13.51 -1.65
CA GLU A 30 -23.03 14.23 -2.47
C GLU A 30 -22.82 15.75 -2.51
N GLU A 31 -22.08 16.29 -1.56
CA GLU A 31 -21.83 17.74 -1.39
C GLU A 31 -20.46 18.17 -1.96
N ARG A 32 -19.67 17.23 -2.50
CA ARG A 32 -18.35 17.53 -3.06
C ARG A 32 -18.47 18.12 -4.45
N SER A 33 -17.87 19.29 -4.64
CA SER A 33 -17.73 19.92 -5.95
C SER A 33 -16.62 19.27 -6.78
N GLY A 34 -16.54 19.61 -8.07
CA GLY A 34 -15.42 19.17 -8.92
C GLY A 34 -14.06 19.66 -8.40
N GLU A 35 -14.01 20.87 -7.85
CA GLU A 35 -12.80 21.45 -7.24
C GLU A 35 -12.38 20.67 -5.99
N ASP A 36 -13.34 20.28 -5.14
CA ASP A 36 -13.06 19.44 -3.97
C ASP A 36 -12.39 18.13 -4.38
N VAL A 37 -12.93 17.48 -5.41
CA VAL A 37 -12.39 16.24 -5.96
C VAL A 37 -10.97 16.45 -6.51
N ASP A 38 -10.71 17.56 -7.19
CA ASP A 38 -9.39 17.86 -7.73
C ASP A 38 -8.34 18.09 -6.63
N ILE A 39 -8.72 18.77 -5.55
CA ILE A 39 -7.87 18.97 -4.36
C ILE A 39 -7.54 17.63 -3.70
N ILE A 40 -8.54 16.79 -3.45
CA ILE A 40 -8.36 15.44 -2.87
C ILE A 40 -7.45 14.62 -3.78
N MET A 41 -7.75 14.59 -5.08
CA MET A 41 -7.01 13.82 -6.08
C MET A 41 -5.55 14.28 -6.17
N ALA A 42 -5.27 15.58 -6.12
CA ALA A 42 -3.92 16.13 -6.11
C ALA A 42 -3.12 15.67 -4.89
N ARG A 43 -3.78 15.53 -3.73
CA ARG A 43 -3.15 14.98 -2.52
C ARG A 43 -2.94 13.47 -2.62
N LEU A 44 -3.99 12.68 -2.89
CA LEU A 44 -3.91 11.22 -2.87
C LEU A 44 -2.89 10.69 -3.88
N LYS A 45 -2.76 11.31 -5.06
CA LYS A 45 -1.72 10.97 -6.05
C LYS A 45 -0.28 11.06 -5.51
N ARG A 46 -0.02 11.89 -4.50
CA ARG A 46 1.31 12.08 -3.90
C ARG A 46 1.54 11.14 -2.71
N VAL A 47 0.50 10.53 -2.18
CA VAL A 47 0.62 9.59 -1.07
C VAL A 47 1.03 8.24 -1.65
N LYS A 48 2.15 7.70 -1.16
CA LYS A 48 2.73 6.43 -1.63
C LYS A 48 1.72 5.28 -1.62
N ALA A 49 0.74 5.34 -0.71
CA ALA A 49 -0.40 4.44 -0.62
C ALA A 49 -1.15 4.23 -1.93
N PHE A 50 -1.28 5.27 -2.75
CA PHE A 50 -2.10 5.23 -3.96
C PHE A 50 -1.29 5.09 -5.25
N GLU A 51 0.03 4.91 -5.19
CA GLU A 51 0.86 4.70 -6.39
C GLU A 51 0.39 3.50 -7.24
N LYS A 52 -0.24 2.51 -6.60
CA LYS A 52 -0.74 1.29 -7.25
C LYS A 52 -2.15 1.44 -7.82
N PHE A 53 -2.84 2.55 -7.57
CA PHE A 53 -4.23 2.74 -7.94
C PHE A 53 -4.33 3.35 -9.34
N HIS A 54 -5.21 2.79 -10.17
CA HIS A 54 -5.47 3.36 -11.49
C HIS A 54 -6.09 4.77 -11.36
N PRO A 55 -5.71 5.77 -12.18
CA PRO A 55 -6.18 7.15 -12.02
C PRO A 55 -7.71 7.30 -12.00
N THR A 56 -8.43 6.56 -12.84
CA THR A 56 -9.90 6.61 -12.84
C THR A 56 -10.52 6.00 -11.59
N MET A 57 -9.91 4.95 -11.03
CA MET A 57 -10.32 4.37 -9.76
C MET A 57 -10.04 5.33 -8.61
N LEU A 58 -8.88 5.98 -8.61
CA LEU A 58 -8.54 6.99 -7.60
C LEU A 58 -9.51 8.18 -7.62
N GLN A 59 -9.97 8.61 -8.80
CA GLN A 59 -11.00 9.64 -8.91
C GLN A 59 -12.32 9.21 -8.24
N GLN A 60 -12.75 7.96 -8.46
CA GLN A 60 -13.96 7.44 -7.81
C GLN A 60 -13.79 7.35 -6.29
N ILE A 61 -12.59 6.98 -5.83
CA ILE A 61 -12.25 6.99 -4.41
C ILE A 61 -12.35 8.41 -3.82
N CYS A 62 -11.94 9.45 -4.55
CA CYS A 62 -12.10 10.84 -4.10
C CYS A 62 -13.57 11.24 -3.93
N LEU A 63 -14.47 10.66 -4.74
CA LEU A 63 -15.90 10.95 -4.68
C LEU A 63 -16.58 10.27 -3.49
N CYS A 64 -16.17 9.06 -3.09
CA CYS A 64 -16.88 8.27 -2.08
C CYS A 64 -16.11 7.99 -0.77
N GLY A 65 -14.81 8.30 -0.72
CA GLY A 65 -13.98 8.04 0.45
C GLY A 65 -14.23 9.01 1.60
N TYR A 66 -14.00 8.56 2.82
CA TYR A 66 -14.08 9.34 4.06
C TYR A 66 -12.71 9.36 4.74
N TYR A 67 -12.37 10.48 5.34
CA TYR A 67 -11.17 10.60 6.16
C TYR A 67 -11.46 10.16 7.60
N GLU A 68 -10.54 9.39 8.19
CA GLU A 68 -10.61 8.97 9.58
C GLU A 68 -9.31 9.35 10.29
N CYS A 69 -9.44 10.02 11.43
CA CYS A 69 -8.33 10.42 12.28
C CYS A 69 -8.49 9.74 13.64
N LEU A 70 -7.57 8.82 13.95
CA LEU A 70 -7.72 7.91 15.09
C LEU A 70 -6.51 8.01 16.02
N GLU A 71 -6.79 8.23 17.30
CA GLU A 71 -5.78 8.19 18.35
C GLU A 71 -5.18 6.78 18.53
N LYS A 72 -4.08 6.69 19.27
CA LYS A 72 -3.46 5.41 19.64
C LYS A 72 -4.42 4.54 20.48
N GLY A 73 -4.47 3.23 20.19
CA GLY A 73 -5.22 2.25 20.97
C GLY A 73 -6.69 2.11 20.58
N ILE A 74 -7.14 2.81 19.53
CA ILE A 74 -8.50 2.71 19.01
C ILE A 74 -8.66 1.40 18.25
N THR A 75 -9.70 0.64 18.60
CA THR A 75 -10.07 -0.58 17.87
C THR A 75 -11.02 -0.22 16.74
N LEU A 76 -10.62 -0.44 15.49
CA LEU A 76 -11.46 -0.16 14.32
C LEU A 76 -12.60 -1.18 14.20
N TYR A 77 -12.27 -2.45 14.37
CA TYR A 77 -13.23 -3.56 14.37
C TYR A 77 -12.60 -4.78 15.04
N ARG A 78 -13.44 -5.72 15.49
CA ARG A 78 -13.00 -6.97 16.12
C ARG A 78 -13.11 -8.14 15.16
N GLN A 79 -12.30 -9.15 15.42
CA GLN A 79 -12.43 -10.46 14.78
C GLN A 79 -13.84 -11.02 15.01
N GLY A 80 -14.46 -11.56 13.96
CA GLY A 80 -15.82 -12.10 13.99
C GLY A 80 -16.92 -11.08 13.66
N ASP A 81 -16.63 -9.77 13.73
CA ASP A 81 -17.61 -8.75 13.37
C ASP A 81 -17.92 -8.79 11.86
N ILE A 82 -19.13 -8.38 11.48
CA ILE A 82 -19.44 -8.11 10.06
C ILE A 82 -18.90 -6.72 9.71
N GLY A 83 -17.98 -6.68 8.75
CA GLY A 83 -17.36 -5.45 8.30
C GLY A 83 -18.28 -4.57 7.46
N THR A 84 -18.17 -3.26 7.61
CA THR A 84 -18.98 -2.26 6.88
C THR A 84 -18.16 -1.36 5.95
N SER A 85 -16.83 -1.43 6.01
CA SER A 85 -15.95 -0.55 5.24
C SER A 85 -14.60 -1.21 4.94
N TRP A 86 -13.96 -0.75 3.88
CA TRP A 86 -12.57 -1.04 3.51
C TRP A 86 -11.70 0.18 3.80
N TYR A 87 -10.41 -0.03 4.09
CA TYR A 87 -9.52 1.01 4.58
C TYR A 87 -8.17 1.03 3.86
N THR A 88 -7.54 2.19 3.82
CA THR A 88 -6.12 2.36 3.46
C THR A 88 -5.44 3.28 4.46
N VAL A 89 -4.23 2.90 4.89
CA VAL A 89 -3.42 3.70 5.83
C VAL A 89 -2.74 4.86 5.11
N LEU A 90 -3.07 6.09 5.49
CA LEU A 90 -2.46 7.33 4.97
C LEU A 90 -1.24 7.74 5.81
N SER A 91 -1.34 7.57 7.13
CA SER A 91 -0.30 7.89 8.12
C SER A 91 -0.45 6.98 9.34
N GLY A 92 0.62 6.79 10.10
CA GLY A 92 0.65 5.93 11.30
C GLY A 92 0.74 4.44 10.99
N SER A 93 0.31 3.63 11.97
CA SER A 93 0.38 2.17 11.92
C SER A 93 -0.67 1.49 12.81
N LEU A 94 -1.04 0.26 12.44
CA LEU A 94 -2.08 -0.52 13.12
C LEU A 94 -1.62 -1.96 13.34
N ASP A 95 -1.96 -2.52 14.48
CA ASP A 95 -1.71 -3.92 14.80
C ASP A 95 -2.88 -4.80 14.35
N VAL A 96 -2.54 -5.92 13.71
CA VAL A 96 -3.47 -6.99 13.37
C VAL A 96 -3.40 -8.05 14.46
N LYS A 97 -4.52 -8.28 15.15
CA LYS A 97 -4.60 -9.23 16.26
C LYS A 97 -5.57 -10.37 15.98
N VAL A 98 -5.17 -11.61 16.26
CA VAL A 98 -5.99 -12.80 16.07
C VAL A 98 -6.05 -13.60 17.37
N SER A 99 -7.22 -14.12 17.69
CA SER A 99 -7.45 -15.08 18.77
C SER A 99 -7.88 -16.43 18.18
N GLU A 100 -7.28 -17.51 18.68
CA GLU A 100 -7.66 -18.90 18.34
C GLU A 100 -8.81 -19.41 19.22
N THR A 101 -9.02 -18.83 20.40
CA THR A 101 -9.96 -19.31 21.43
C THR A 101 -11.33 -18.62 21.36
N ALA A 102 -11.55 -17.76 20.36
CA ALA A 102 -12.66 -16.80 20.27
C ALA A 102 -12.71 -15.78 21.43
N ASN A 103 -11.82 -15.85 22.41
CA ASN A 103 -11.66 -14.86 23.47
C ASN A 103 -10.72 -13.74 23.00
N HIS A 104 -11.24 -12.52 22.92
CA HIS A 104 -10.44 -11.37 22.46
C HIS A 104 -9.28 -11.00 23.41
N GLN A 105 -9.33 -11.42 24.68
CA GLN A 105 -8.25 -11.16 25.63
C GLN A 105 -6.97 -11.94 25.28
N ASP A 106 -7.11 -13.07 24.61
CA ASP A 106 -5.99 -13.94 24.20
C ASP A 106 -5.44 -13.54 22.82
N ALA A 107 -5.94 -12.45 22.23
CA ALA A 107 -5.57 -12.06 20.89
C ALA A 107 -4.10 -11.61 20.81
N VAL A 108 -3.33 -12.28 19.95
CA VAL A 108 -1.91 -11.99 19.72
C VAL A 108 -1.73 -11.13 18.48
N THR A 109 -0.76 -10.23 18.50
CA THR A 109 -0.43 -9.40 17.33
C THR A 109 0.38 -10.23 16.34
N ILE A 110 -0.16 -10.41 15.12
CA ILE A 110 0.46 -11.24 14.08
C ILE A 110 1.28 -10.42 13.07
N CYS A 111 0.89 -9.18 12.83
CA CYS A 111 1.62 -8.24 11.98
C CYS A 111 1.16 -6.79 12.24
N THR A 112 1.89 -5.84 11.66
CA THR A 112 1.57 -4.41 11.71
C THR A 112 1.37 -3.89 10.30
N LEU A 113 0.26 -3.16 10.09
CA LEU A 113 -0.07 -2.46 8.85
C LEU A 113 0.47 -1.04 8.92
N GLY A 114 1.18 -0.60 7.88
CA GLY A 114 1.75 0.73 7.78
C GLY A 114 1.21 1.51 6.60
N ILE A 115 1.77 2.70 6.38
CA ILE A 115 1.39 3.60 5.29
C ILE A 115 1.36 2.87 3.94
N GLY A 116 0.23 2.98 3.26
CA GLY A 116 -0.01 2.37 1.96
C GLY A 116 -0.47 0.93 1.97
N THR A 117 -0.62 0.33 3.14
CA THR A 117 -1.34 -0.93 3.27
C THR A 117 -2.85 -0.67 3.21
N ALA A 118 -3.53 -1.45 2.38
CA ALA A 118 -4.97 -1.53 2.32
C ALA A 118 -5.46 -2.80 3.01
N PHE A 119 -6.65 -2.77 3.61
CA PHE A 119 -7.21 -3.90 4.35
C PHE A 119 -8.73 -3.81 4.50
N GLY A 120 -9.34 -4.94 4.85
CA GLY A 120 -10.77 -5.02 5.16
C GLY A 120 -11.63 -5.41 3.96
N GLU A 121 -11.03 -6.06 2.97
CA GLU A 121 -11.66 -6.55 1.74
C GLU A 121 -12.72 -7.64 1.96
N SER A 122 -12.78 -8.24 3.16
CA SER A 122 -13.82 -9.21 3.55
C SER A 122 -15.25 -8.66 3.46
N VAL A 123 -15.40 -7.33 3.32
CA VAL A 123 -16.71 -6.71 3.06
C VAL A 123 -17.26 -7.05 1.66
N LEU A 124 -16.45 -7.54 0.73
CA LEU A 124 -16.88 -7.87 -0.64
C LEU A 124 -17.84 -9.05 -0.70
N ASP A 125 -17.76 -9.99 0.24
CA ASP A 125 -18.64 -11.17 0.32
C ASP A 125 -19.35 -11.32 1.67
N ASN A 126 -19.23 -10.31 2.55
CA ASN A 126 -19.75 -10.33 3.92
C ASN A 126 -19.08 -11.38 4.82
N THR A 127 -17.85 -11.78 4.52
CA THR A 127 -17.08 -12.64 5.42
C THR A 127 -16.77 -11.89 6.72
N PRO A 128 -17.04 -12.51 7.89
CA PRO A 128 -16.65 -11.96 9.19
C PRO A 128 -15.16 -11.58 9.23
N ARG A 129 -14.81 -10.55 9.99
CA ARG A 129 -13.43 -10.10 10.12
C ARG A 129 -12.54 -11.21 10.65
N HIS A 130 -11.45 -11.50 9.94
CA HIS A 130 -10.48 -12.53 10.36
C HIS A 130 -9.59 -12.09 11.54
N ALA A 131 -9.54 -10.79 11.82
CA ALA A 131 -8.68 -10.21 12.83
C ALA A 131 -9.31 -8.96 13.45
N THR A 132 -8.85 -8.61 14.64
CA THR A 132 -9.07 -7.33 15.30
C THR A 132 -8.01 -6.34 14.84
N ILE A 133 -8.40 -5.14 14.43
CA ILE A 133 -7.47 -4.08 14.03
C ILE A 133 -7.46 -2.97 15.08
N VAL A 134 -6.28 -2.64 15.58
CA VAL A 134 -6.08 -1.62 16.62
C VAL A 134 -5.02 -0.63 16.18
N THR A 135 -5.25 0.67 16.31
CA THR A 135 -4.21 1.68 16.04
C THR A 135 -3.06 1.55 17.02
N ARG A 136 -1.84 1.44 16.48
CA ARG A 136 -0.61 1.32 17.27
C ARG A 136 -0.08 2.69 17.71
N GLU A 137 -0.39 3.71 16.91
CA GLU A 137 -0.09 5.12 17.12
C GLU A 137 -1.20 5.98 16.49
N PHE A 138 -1.09 7.30 16.62
CA PHE A 138 -1.97 8.23 15.89
C PHE A 138 -1.95 7.89 14.40
N SER A 139 -3.12 7.62 13.83
CA SER A 139 -3.25 7.06 12.49
C SER A 139 -4.31 7.80 11.69
N GLU A 140 -3.99 8.06 10.44
CA GLU A 140 -4.90 8.67 9.47
C GLU A 140 -5.25 7.63 8.42
N LEU A 141 -6.54 7.42 8.16
CA LEU A 141 -7.02 6.42 7.23
C LEU A 141 -7.94 7.04 6.20
N LEU A 142 -7.99 6.40 5.03
CA LEU A 142 -9.08 6.57 4.08
C LEU A 142 -10.03 5.38 4.23
N ARG A 143 -11.30 5.65 4.52
CA ARG A 143 -12.38 4.67 4.65
C ARG A 143 -13.28 4.72 3.41
N ILE A 144 -13.63 3.57 2.86
CA ILE A 144 -14.64 3.44 1.81
C ILE A 144 -15.70 2.48 2.30
N GLU A 145 -16.97 2.90 2.20
CA GLU A 145 -18.09 2.06 2.64
C GLU A 145 -18.29 0.85 1.73
N GLN A 146 -18.82 -0.23 2.29
CA GLN A 146 -18.96 -1.52 1.60
C GLN A 146 -19.65 -1.40 0.24
N ARG A 147 -20.75 -0.65 0.14
CA ARG A 147 -21.52 -0.48 -1.10
C ARG A 147 -20.63 0.10 -2.22
N GLU A 148 -19.94 1.19 -1.90
CA GLU A 148 -19.08 1.89 -2.83
C GLU A 148 -17.85 1.04 -3.19
N PHE A 149 -17.26 0.37 -2.19
CA PHE A 149 -16.12 -0.51 -2.42
C PHE A 149 -16.47 -1.70 -3.32
N ARG A 150 -17.66 -2.29 -3.18
CA ARG A 150 -18.15 -3.35 -4.09
C ARG A 150 -18.30 -2.83 -5.52
N SER A 151 -18.93 -1.66 -5.69
CA SER A 151 -19.08 -1.04 -7.02
C SER A 151 -17.73 -0.74 -7.68
N LEU A 152 -16.77 -0.22 -6.90
CA LEU A 152 -15.40 -0.01 -7.35
C LEU A 152 -14.74 -1.33 -7.77
N TRP A 153 -14.83 -2.37 -6.95
CA TRP A 153 -14.21 -3.65 -7.23
C TRP A 153 -14.79 -4.34 -8.47
N GLU A 154 -16.11 -4.28 -8.67
CA GLU A 154 -16.76 -4.80 -9.88
C GLU A 154 -16.30 -4.08 -11.14
N LYS A 155 -16.24 -2.74 -11.09
CA LYS A 155 -15.86 -1.90 -12.24
C LYS A 155 -14.37 -1.92 -12.56
N TYR A 156 -13.51 -2.07 -11.54
CA TYR A 156 -12.05 -1.95 -11.66
C TYR A 156 -11.30 -3.22 -11.23
N ARG A 157 -11.95 -4.39 -11.30
CA ARG A 157 -11.43 -5.68 -10.83
C ARG A 157 -9.99 -5.96 -11.29
N GLN A 158 -9.71 -5.74 -12.57
CA GLN A 158 -8.39 -5.96 -13.15
C GLN A 158 -7.31 -5.07 -12.52
N CYS A 159 -7.64 -3.83 -12.20
CA CYS A 159 -6.73 -2.89 -11.56
C CYS A 159 -6.52 -3.18 -10.07
N MET A 160 -7.52 -3.76 -9.40
CA MET A 160 -7.45 -4.11 -7.98
C MET A 160 -6.80 -5.48 -7.70
N ALA A 161 -6.59 -6.31 -8.73
CA ALA A 161 -6.14 -7.69 -8.55
C ALA A 161 -4.80 -7.81 -7.78
N GLY A 162 -3.86 -6.90 -8.00
CA GLY A 162 -2.57 -6.89 -7.29
C GLY A 162 -2.58 -6.15 -5.95
N LEU A 163 -3.73 -5.61 -5.53
CA LEU A 163 -3.91 -4.86 -4.28
C LEU A 163 -4.59 -5.69 -3.19
N LEU A 164 -5.55 -6.53 -3.56
CA LEU A 164 -6.39 -7.27 -2.63
C LEU A 164 -5.85 -8.69 -2.39
N ALA A 165 -6.10 -9.25 -1.20
CA ALA A 165 -5.79 -10.65 -0.93
C ALA A 165 -6.72 -11.59 -1.72
N PRO A 166 -6.29 -12.82 -2.04
CA PRO A 166 -7.20 -13.87 -2.49
C PRO A 166 -8.34 -14.11 -1.49
N PRO A 167 -9.57 -14.44 -1.96
CA PRO A 167 -9.97 -14.69 -3.35
C PRO A 167 -10.34 -13.42 -4.15
N TYR A 168 -10.20 -12.23 -3.56
CA TYR A 168 -10.66 -10.98 -4.18
C TYR A 168 -9.66 -10.39 -5.18
N GLY A 169 -8.36 -10.66 -4.97
CA GLY A 169 -7.27 -10.34 -5.88
C GLY A 169 -6.66 -11.57 -6.55
N ALA A 170 -5.53 -11.39 -7.23
CA ALA A 170 -4.77 -12.48 -7.82
C ALA A 170 -4.02 -13.26 -6.72
N MET A 171 -4.06 -14.59 -6.77
CA MET A 171 -3.01 -15.38 -6.11
C MET A 171 -1.68 -15.01 -6.77
N GLU A 172 -0.63 -14.71 -5.99
CA GLU A 172 0.70 -14.55 -6.57
C GLU A 172 1.10 -15.86 -7.23
N SER A 173 0.87 -15.96 -8.54
CA SER A 173 1.56 -16.93 -9.37
C SER A 173 3.01 -16.46 -9.43
N GLY A 174 3.84 -16.95 -8.51
CA GLY A 174 5.28 -17.08 -8.78
C GLY A 174 5.45 -17.76 -10.14
N PRO A 175 6.51 -17.46 -10.91
CA PRO A 175 6.67 -18.03 -12.24
C PRO A 175 6.70 -19.55 -12.13
N SER A 176 5.63 -20.20 -12.60
CA SER A 176 5.52 -21.64 -12.74
C SER A 176 6.51 -22.08 -13.83
N ALA A 177 7.73 -22.39 -13.44
CA ALA A 177 8.71 -23.08 -14.28
C ALA A 177 8.68 -24.58 -13.99
N ASP A 178 7.54 -25.22 -14.23
CA ASP A 178 7.49 -26.67 -14.42
C ASP A 178 7.58 -26.94 -15.92
N ARG A 179 8.82 -27.17 -16.38
CA ARG A 179 9.19 -27.96 -17.57
C ARG A 179 10.72 -28.09 -17.60
N MET A 180 11.23 -29.19 -17.05
CA MET A 180 12.56 -29.70 -17.37
C MET A 180 12.58 -30.24 -18.80
N PRO A 181 13.68 -30.01 -19.53
CA PRO A 181 14.32 -31.09 -20.27
C PRO A 181 15.76 -31.30 -19.77
N ASP A 182 16.26 -32.47 -20.12
CA ASP A 182 17.31 -33.22 -19.44
C ASP A 182 18.71 -32.59 -19.30
N LYS A 183 19.39 -33.15 -18.28
CA LYS A 183 20.81 -33.04 -17.89
C LYS A 183 21.79 -32.88 -19.05
N GLU A 184 22.81 -32.05 -18.86
CA GLU A 184 24.22 -32.49 -18.87
C GLU A 184 25.05 -31.73 -17.82
N ASN A 185 25.84 -32.51 -17.07
CA ASN A 185 26.80 -32.10 -16.04
C ASN A 185 28.09 -31.58 -16.68
N LEU A 186 28.75 -30.57 -16.09
CA LEU A 186 30.07 -30.70 -15.43
C LEU A 186 30.62 -29.33 -15.00
N GLY A 187 31.01 -29.20 -13.72
CA GLY A 187 32.19 -28.38 -13.35
C GLY A 187 32.02 -27.22 -12.37
N ASN A 188 32.15 -27.54 -11.08
CA ASN A 188 32.77 -26.76 -9.98
C ASN A 188 32.25 -25.36 -9.58
N SER A 189 31.47 -25.38 -8.49
CA SER A 189 31.65 -24.66 -7.22
C SER A 189 32.34 -23.29 -7.23
N LEU A 190 31.55 -22.22 -7.09
CA LEU A 190 31.46 -21.39 -5.87
C LEU A 190 30.69 -20.09 -6.21
N GLY A 191 29.50 -19.92 -5.63
CA GLY A 191 28.85 -18.61 -5.61
C GLY A 191 27.32 -18.67 -5.62
N SER A 192 26.70 -18.23 -4.53
CA SER A 192 25.69 -17.15 -4.54
C SER A 192 24.96 -17.12 -3.21
N MET A 193 25.56 -16.45 -2.22
CA MET A 193 24.77 -15.80 -1.18
C MET A 193 24.32 -14.44 -1.74
N SER A 194 23.15 -14.39 -2.35
CA SER A 194 22.38 -13.14 -2.47
C SER A 194 20.94 -13.45 -2.85
N ARG A 195 20.09 -13.64 -1.85
CA ARG A 195 18.63 -13.59 -2.01
C ARG A 195 18.06 -12.67 -0.94
N HIS A 196 18.32 -11.39 -1.09
CA HIS A 196 17.47 -10.28 -0.60
C HIS A 196 18.08 -8.97 -1.08
N LEU A 197 17.83 -8.59 -2.33
CA LEU A 197 17.94 -7.19 -2.73
C LEU A 197 16.61 -6.78 -3.35
N ASN A 198 15.90 -5.95 -2.62
CA ASN A 198 14.68 -5.27 -3.01
C ASN A 198 14.82 -4.73 -4.44
N LYS A 199 13.84 -5.02 -5.31
CA LYS A 199 13.73 -4.44 -6.65
C LYS A 199 13.51 -2.93 -6.52
N VAL A 200 14.60 -2.16 -6.49
CA VAL A 200 14.54 -0.71 -6.68
C VAL A 200 14.02 -0.44 -8.09
N PRO A 201 13.20 0.61 -8.35
CA PRO A 201 12.64 0.87 -9.67
C PRO A 201 13.76 1.03 -10.72
N LEU A 202 13.92 -0.02 -11.53
CA LEU A 202 15.07 -0.26 -12.41
C LEU A 202 15.37 0.97 -13.31
N GLY A 203 14.33 1.67 -13.76
CA GLY A 203 14.48 2.82 -14.66
C GLY A 203 15.14 4.07 -14.04
N LYS A 204 14.98 4.34 -12.74
CA LYS A 204 15.62 5.50 -12.10
C LYS A 204 17.10 5.24 -11.82
N ILE A 205 17.43 4.05 -11.33
CA ILE A 205 18.83 3.64 -11.13
C ILE A 205 19.58 3.57 -12.46
N MET A 206 18.99 2.98 -13.50
CA MET A 206 19.63 2.90 -14.82
C MET A 206 19.93 4.28 -15.39
N ARG A 207 18.99 5.23 -15.26
CA ARG A 207 19.23 6.63 -15.67
C ARG A 207 20.33 7.29 -14.87
N ALA A 208 20.32 7.14 -13.55
CA ALA A 208 21.38 7.68 -12.68
C ALA A 208 22.76 7.09 -13.03
N GLY A 209 22.83 5.78 -13.27
CA GLY A 209 24.06 5.11 -13.71
C GLY A 209 24.58 5.63 -15.05
N LYS A 210 23.69 5.89 -16.03
CA LYS A 210 24.07 6.47 -17.33
C LYS A 210 24.61 7.90 -17.18
N VAL A 211 23.96 8.73 -16.36
CA VAL A 211 24.39 10.11 -16.09
C VAL A 211 25.76 10.11 -15.41
N LEU A 212 25.94 9.31 -14.36
CA LEU A 212 27.19 9.23 -13.62
C LEU A 212 28.33 8.71 -14.50
N ARG A 213 28.09 7.65 -15.29
CA ARG A 213 29.08 7.11 -16.23
C ARG A 213 29.53 8.18 -17.23
N ASN A 214 28.59 8.93 -17.79
CA ASN A 214 28.93 10.01 -18.74
C ASN A 214 29.74 11.11 -18.07
N ALA A 215 29.36 11.53 -16.86
CA ALA A 215 30.11 12.54 -16.09
C ALA A 215 31.55 12.08 -15.80
N ILE A 216 31.74 10.81 -15.39
CA ILE A 216 33.07 10.25 -15.15
C ILE A 216 33.89 10.21 -16.44
N LEU A 217 33.32 9.78 -17.57
CA LEU A 217 34.03 9.75 -18.85
C LEU A 217 34.43 11.15 -19.34
N THR A 218 33.62 12.18 -19.05
CA THR A 218 33.90 13.56 -19.45
C THR A 218 34.91 14.25 -18.53
N GLN A 219 34.76 14.10 -17.20
CA GLN A 219 35.54 14.87 -16.23
C GLN A 219 36.77 14.11 -15.68
N ALA A 220 36.74 12.77 -15.68
CA ALA A 220 37.79 11.93 -15.12
C ALA A 220 37.95 10.61 -15.91
N PRO A 221 38.31 10.66 -17.21
CA PRO A 221 38.33 9.50 -18.09
C PRO A 221 39.25 8.36 -17.61
N HIS A 222 40.29 8.69 -16.84
CA HIS A 222 41.23 7.71 -16.27
C HIS A 222 40.62 6.78 -15.21
N MET A 223 39.42 7.10 -14.68
CA MET A 223 38.75 6.30 -13.64
C MET A 223 38.16 5.00 -14.18
N ILE A 224 37.66 5.00 -15.42
CA ILE A 224 37.07 3.83 -16.09
C ILE A 224 38.01 3.37 -17.20
N ARG A 225 38.77 2.31 -16.92
CA ARG A 225 39.75 1.71 -17.83
C ARG A 225 40.04 0.28 -17.40
N ASP A 226 40.59 -0.51 -18.33
CA ASP A 226 41.06 -1.85 -18.05
C ASP A 226 42.05 -1.86 -16.87
N ARG A 227 41.88 -2.83 -15.96
CA ARG A 227 42.78 -3.04 -14.82
C ARG A 227 43.31 -4.47 -14.81
N LYS A 228 44.60 -4.62 -14.52
CA LYS A 228 45.21 -5.94 -14.32
C LYS A 228 45.30 -6.27 -12.84
N TYR A 229 44.86 -7.47 -12.47
CA TYR A 229 44.98 -8.00 -11.12
C TYR A 229 45.18 -9.52 -11.19
N HIS A 230 46.17 -10.06 -10.47
CA HIS A 230 46.59 -11.47 -10.54
C HIS A 230 46.63 -12.04 -11.97
N LEU A 231 47.38 -11.38 -12.86
CA LEU A 231 47.57 -11.79 -14.26
C LEU A 231 46.27 -11.86 -15.11
N LYS A 232 45.13 -11.41 -14.56
CA LYS A 232 43.85 -11.27 -15.28
C LYS A 232 43.58 -9.81 -15.60
N THR A 233 43.06 -9.57 -16.81
CA THR A 233 42.61 -8.24 -17.23
C THR A 233 41.10 -8.13 -17.02
N TYR A 234 40.69 -7.12 -16.29
CA TYR A 234 39.30 -6.75 -16.03
C TYR A 234 38.97 -5.57 -16.95
N LYS A 235 38.10 -5.82 -17.92
CA LYS A 235 37.56 -4.81 -18.86
C LYS A 235 36.34 -4.14 -18.25
#